data_AF-I3YBD0-F1
#
_entry.id   AF-I3YBD0-F1
#
_cell.length_a   1.000
_cell.length_b   1.000
_cell.length_c   1.000
_cell.angle_alpha   90.00
_cell.angle_beta   90.00
_cell.angle_gamma   90.00
#
_symmetry.space_group_name_H-M   'P 1'
#
loop_
_entity.id
_entity.type
_entity.pdbx_description
1 polymer ?
#
loop_
_entity_poly.entity_id
_entity_poly.type
_entity_poly.pdbx_seq_one_letter_code
_entity_poly.pdbx_strand_id
1 'polypeptide(L)'
;MLRSLANVSLRTPHVPLGIELREGLLLLERLQVEVVEELAPEHCFRADTISFSVAIYPEADRVRSAWYDDLTARETDAAKYKKVLAYLARYGATENWEMRVDNGWMRYWFNPSDEVAMVYGVHGDVIRFNQYREVSAE
;
A
#
# COMPACT_ATOMS: atom_id res chain seq x y z
N MET A 1 -16.15 -6.72 20.85
CA MET A 1 -17.30 -5.88 20.44
C MET A 1 -16.75 -4.53 19.98
N LEU A 2 -16.32 -4.43 18.70
CA LEU A 2 -15.74 -3.21 18.14
C LEU A 2 -16.86 -2.22 17.82
N ARG A 3 -17.05 -1.23 18.70
CA ARG A 3 -17.96 -0.11 18.46
C ARG A 3 -17.54 0.61 17.18
N SER A 4 -18.52 0.87 16.32
CA SER A 4 -18.46 1.74 15.14
C SER A 4 -17.51 2.93 15.36
N LEU A 5 -16.31 2.84 14.78
CA LEU A 5 -15.37 3.95 14.64
C LEU A 5 -15.54 4.44 13.22
N ALA A 6 -15.78 5.74 13.03
CA ALA A 6 -15.88 6.35 11.70
C ALA A 6 -14.79 5.79 10.76
N ASN A 7 -15.20 5.23 9.62
CA ASN A 7 -14.30 4.70 8.61
C ASN A 7 -13.39 5.83 8.12
N VAL A 8 -12.07 5.64 8.22
CA VAL A 8 -11.11 6.57 7.63
C VAL A 8 -11.28 6.51 6.11
N SER A 9 -11.58 7.66 5.49
CA SER A 9 -11.63 7.78 4.04
C SER A 9 -10.22 8.05 3.52
N LEU A 10 -9.57 7.00 3.02
CA LEU A 10 -8.26 7.09 2.38
C LEU A 10 -8.35 7.90 1.07
N ARG A 11 -7.37 8.78 0.83
CA ARG A 11 -7.35 9.63 -0.38
C ARG A 11 -6.62 9.00 -1.56
N THR A 12 -5.66 8.12 -1.27
CA THR A 12 -4.92 7.40 -2.29
C THR A 12 -5.85 6.46 -3.08
N PRO A 13 -5.60 6.22 -4.37
CA PRO A 13 -6.28 5.15 -5.08
C PRO A 13 -5.89 3.79 -4.47
N HIS A 14 -6.76 2.78 -4.60
CA HIS A 14 -6.32 1.41 -4.38
C HIS A 14 -5.59 0.93 -5.64
N VAL A 15 -4.35 0.47 -5.48
CA VAL A 15 -3.57 -0.22 -6.50
C VAL A 15 -3.57 -1.73 -6.19
N PRO A 16 -4.36 -2.55 -6.89
CA PRO A 16 -4.29 -4.00 -6.76
C PRO A 16 -2.90 -4.52 -7.11
N LEU A 17 -2.44 -5.56 -6.40
CA LEU A 17 -1.18 -6.25 -6.74
C LEU A 17 -1.45 -7.42 -7.69
N GLY A 18 -0.43 -7.82 -8.46
CA GLY A 18 -0.48 -8.92 -9.41
C GLY A 18 -1.23 -8.61 -10.71
N ILE A 19 -1.87 -7.44 -10.83
CA ILE A 19 -2.46 -6.97 -12.09
C ILE A 19 -1.38 -6.60 -13.11
N GLU A 20 -1.77 -6.50 -14.37
CA GLU A 20 -0.91 -6.01 -15.45
C GLU A 20 -0.40 -4.60 -15.13
N LEU A 21 0.88 -4.33 -15.36
CA LEU A 21 1.50 -3.03 -15.14
C LEU A 21 0.74 -1.93 -15.87
N ARG A 22 0.29 -2.20 -17.11
CA ARG A 22 -0.52 -1.28 -17.89
C ARG A 22 -1.81 -0.88 -17.16
N GLU A 23 -2.48 -1.81 -16.50
CA GLU A 23 -3.69 -1.50 -15.71
C GLU A 23 -3.34 -0.66 -14.48
N GLY A 24 -2.21 -0.95 -13.83
CA GLY A 24 -1.66 -0.13 -12.76
C GLY A 24 -1.39 1.32 -13.18
N LEU A 25 -0.74 1.51 -14.33
CA LEU A 25 -0.44 2.85 -14.88
C LEU A 25 -1.71 3.64 -15.20
N LEU A 26 -2.74 2.99 -15.75
CA LEU A 26 -4.05 3.62 -15.98
C LEU A 26 -4.70 4.13 -14.67
N LEU A 27 -4.41 3.51 -13.52
CA LEU A 27 -4.88 4.02 -12.22
C LEU A 27 -4.16 5.31 -11.81
N LEU A 28 -2.85 5.40 -12.08
CA LEU A 28 -2.06 6.61 -11.80
C LEU A 28 -2.47 7.76 -12.72
N GLU A 29 -2.66 7.50 -14.02
CA GLU A 29 -3.06 8.51 -15.00
C GLU A 29 -4.42 9.17 -14.67
N ARG A 30 -5.34 8.43 -14.06
CA ARG A 30 -6.64 8.96 -13.60
C ARG A 30 -6.52 10.02 -12.52
N LEU A 31 -5.38 10.14 -11.86
CA LEU A 31 -5.11 11.18 -10.88
C LEU A 31 -4.91 12.56 -11.52
N GLN A 32 -4.80 12.63 -12.85
CA GLN A 32 -4.60 13.87 -13.61
C GLN A 32 -3.37 14.67 -13.15
N VAL A 33 -2.33 13.95 -12.73
CA VAL A 33 -1.00 14.48 -12.40
C VAL A 33 0.04 13.78 -13.27
N GLU A 34 1.23 14.36 -13.36
CA GLU A 34 2.36 13.73 -14.02
C GLU A 34 2.73 12.42 -13.30
N VAL A 35 2.93 11.36 -14.09
CA VAL A 35 3.47 10.10 -13.61
C VAL A 35 4.95 10.07 -13.97
N VAL A 36 5.80 10.01 -12.95
CA VAL A 36 7.26 9.98 -13.10
C VAL A 36 7.73 8.54 -13.01
N GLU A 37 8.54 8.11 -13.98
CA GLU A 37 9.27 6.85 -13.92
C GLU A 37 10.64 7.07 -13.26
N GLU A 38 10.91 6.34 -12.18
CA GLU A 38 12.18 6.37 -11.46
C GLU A 38 12.85 4.99 -11.59
N LEU A 39 14.14 4.96 -11.96
CA LEU A 39 14.89 3.70 -12.14
C LEU A 39 15.81 3.36 -10.95
N ALA A 40 16.08 4.33 -10.07
CA ALA A 40 16.97 4.17 -8.93
C ALA A 40 16.40 4.91 -7.71
N PRO A 41 16.49 4.35 -6.49
CA PRO A 41 17.19 3.11 -6.11
C PRO A 41 16.46 1.81 -6.48
N GLU A 42 15.18 1.89 -6.85
CA GLU A 42 14.34 0.77 -7.29
C GLU A 42 13.43 1.27 -8.41
N HIS A 43 13.13 0.43 -9.41
CA HIS A 43 12.26 0.82 -10.52
C HIS A 43 10.83 1.04 -10.02
N CYS A 44 10.26 2.22 -10.28
CA CYS A 44 8.87 2.50 -9.98
C CYS A 44 8.25 3.58 -10.87
N PHE A 45 6.93 3.63 -10.85
CA PHE A 45 6.11 4.69 -11.44
C PHE A 45 5.38 5.41 -10.33
N ARG A 46 5.60 6.71 -10.20
CA ARG A 46 5.13 7.51 -9.07
C ARG A 46 4.25 8.66 -9.53
N ALA A 47 3.19 8.92 -8.78
CA ALA A 47 2.32 10.07 -8.93
C ALA A 47 2.24 10.83 -7.61
N ASP A 48 2.51 12.13 -7.66
CA ASP A 48 2.48 13.03 -6.51
C ASP A 48 1.33 14.02 -6.63
N THR A 49 0.53 14.11 -5.57
CA THR A 49 -0.52 15.14 -5.41
C THR A 49 -0.21 16.01 -4.21
N ILE A 50 -0.95 17.10 -4.03
CA ILE A 50 -0.83 17.92 -2.81
C ILE A 50 -1.20 17.17 -1.53
N SER A 51 -1.98 16.09 -1.62
CA SER A 51 -2.56 15.42 -0.44
C SER A 51 -2.04 14.02 -0.17
N PHE A 52 -1.39 13.41 -1.16
CA PHE A 52 -0.77 12.10 -1.05
C PHE A 52 0.17 11.86 -2.22
N SER A 53 1.05 10.88 -2.03
CA SER A 53 1.84 10.26 -3.09
C SER A 53 1.53 8.78 -3.18
N VAL A 54 1.62 8.23 -4.39
CA VAL A 54 1.47 6.79 -4.65
C VAL A 54 2.52 6.35 -5.66
N ALA A 55 3.12 5.19 -5.45
CA ALA A 55 4.05 4.58 -6.39
C ALA A 55 3.74 3.11 -6.63
N ILE A 56 3.97 2.67 -7.86
CA ILE A 56 3.84 1.29 -8.35
C ILE A 56 5.22 0.77 -8.65
N TYR A 57 5.58 -0.37 -8.08
CA TYR A 57 6.84 -1.06 -8.34
C TYR A 57 6.52 -2.30 -9.19
N PRO A 58 6.98 -2.34 -10.45
CA PRO A 58 6.77 -3.49 -11.29
C PRO A 58 7.75 -4.62 -10.98
N GLU A 59 7.35 -5.84 -11.33
CA GLU A 59 8.23 -6.98 -11.56
C GLU A 59 7.74 -7.66 -12.84
N ALA A 60 8.61 -7.75 -13.84
CA ALA A 60 8.20 -8.06 -15.22
C ALA A 60 7.08 -7.13 -15.72
N ASP A 61 5.97 -7.68 -16.17
CA ASP A 61 4.80 -6.96 -16.69
C ASP A 61 3.68 -6.79 -15.65
N ARG A 62 3.95 -7.02 -14.37
CA ARG A 62 2.94 -6.97 -13.29
C ARG A 62 3.27 -5.98 -12.20
N VAL A 63 2.23 -5.49 -11.51
CA VAL A 63 2.37 -4.69 -10.29
C VAL A 63 2.78 -5.58 -9.12
N ARG A 64 4.03 -5.46 -8.69
CA ARG A 64 4.60 -6.26 -7.59
C ARG A 64 4.33 -5.65 -6.22
N SER A 65 4.50 -4.33 -6.15
CA SER A 65 4.30 -3.57 -4.91
C SER A 65 3.62 -2.24 -5.19
N ALA A 66 2.94 -1.74 -4.16
CA ALA A 66 2.37 -0.40 -4.14
C ALA A 66 2.83 0.32 -2.88
N TRP A 67 3.21 1.58 -3.01
CA TRP A 67 3.64 2.44 -1.91
C TRP A 67 2.72 3.65 -1.83
N TYR A 68 2.47 4.09 -0.60
CA TYR A 68 1.54 5.17 -0.29
C TYR A 68 2.14 6.08 0.77
N ASP A 69 2.12 7.38 0.51
CA ASP A 69 2.37 8.44 1.49
C ASP A 69 1.11 9.31 1.58
N ASP A 70 0.22 8.95 2.50
CA ASP A 70 -1.12 9.56 2.62
C ASP A 70 -1.19 10.47 3.85
N LEU A 71 -1.42 11.76 3.65
CA LEU A 71 -1.44 12.76 4.72
C LEU A 71 -2.65 12.63 5.66
N THR A 72 -3.62 11.77 5.35
CA THR A 72 -4.84 11.55 6.14
C THR A 72 -4.55 10.85 7.46
N ALA A 73 -5.31 11.19 8.52
CA ALA A 73 -5.38 10.45 9.79
C ALA A 73 -4.02 10.26 10.52
N ARG A 74 -3.21 11.34 10.59
CA ARG A 74 -1.87 11.35 11.21
C ARG A 74 -1.82 12.00 12.60
N GLU A 75 -2.92 12.61 13.03
CA GLU A 75 -2.99 13.47 14.21
C GLU A 75 -2.87 12.73 15.55
N THR A 76 -3.27 11.46 15.60
CA THR A 76 -3.23 10.63 16.82
C THR A 76 -2.90 9.18 16.49
N ASP A 77 -2.37 8.43 17.46
CA ASP A 77 -2.11 6.99 17.31
C ASP A 77 -3.38 6.21 16.97
N ALA A 78 -4.53 6.62 17.53
CA ALA A 78 -5.83 6.02 17.23
C ALA A 78 -6.24 6.26 15.76
N ALA A 79 -5.99 7.46 15.22
CA ALA A 79 -6.26 7.76 13.81
C ALA A 79 -5.35 6.96 12.88
N LYS A 80 -4.05 6.91 13.20
CA LYS A 80 -3.06 6.10 12.47
C LYS A 80 -3.41 4.63 12.45
N TYR A 81 -3.85 4.09 13.59
CA TYR A 81 -4.29 2.70 13.68
C TYR A 81 -5.49 2.43 12.76
N LYS A 82 -6.50 3.32 12.75
CA LYS A 82 -7.64 3.19 11.83
C LYS A 82 -7.24 3.30 10.36
N LYS A 83 -6.29 4.18 10.04
CA LYS A 83 -5.72 4.29 8.69
C LYS A 83 -5.08 2.97 8.27
N VAL A 84 -4.24 2.39 9.14
CA VAL A 84 -3.63 1.07 8.89
C VAL A 84 -4.70 0.01 8.63
N LEU A 85 -5.74 -0.08 9.47
CA LEU A 85 -6.85 -1.02 9.24
C LEU A 85 -7.56 -0.78 7.90
N ALA A 86 -7.79 0.48 7.52
CA ALA A 86 -8.40 0.83 6.24
C ALA A 86 -7.53 0.41 5.04
N TYR A 87 -6.20 0.51 5.16
CA TYR A 87 -5.28 0.00 4.14
C TYR A 87 -5.27 -1.53 4.09
N LEU A 88 -5.20 -2.22 5.23
CA LEU A 88 -5.24 -3.68 5.28
C LEU A 88 -6.51 -4.23 4.60
N ALA A 89 -7.67 -3.59 4.85
CA ALA A 89 -8.94 -3.96 4.25
C ALA A 89 -8.99 -3.81 2.71
N ARG A 90 -8.09 -3.05 2.09
CA ARG A 90 -7.97 -2.98 0.61
C ARG A 90 -7.37 -4.25 0.01
N TYR A 91 -6.57 -4.97 0.79
CA TYR A 91 -5.74 -6.08 0.34
C TYR A 91 -6.12 -7.42 1.00
N GLY A 92 -7.35 -7.52 1.51
CA GLY A 92 -7.88 -8.74 2.10
C GLY A 92 -8.68 -8.49 3.37
N ALA A 93 -9.34 -9.53 3.86
CA ALA A 93 -10.10 -9.48 5.11
C ALA A 93 -9.16 -9.20 6.28
N THR A 94 -9.53 -8.29 7.18
CA THR A 94 -8.66 -7.82 8.28
C THR A 94 -8.21 -8.92 9.23
N GLU A 95 -9.02 -9.97 9.39
CA GLU A 95 -8.77 -11.17 10.18
C GLU A 95 -7.68 -12.08 9.60
N ASN A 96 -7.36 -11.95 8.31
CA ASN A 96 -6.29 -12.73 7.69
C ASN A 96 -4.90 -12.11 7.90
N TRP A 97 -4.84 -10.91 8.49
CA TRP A 97 -3.60 -10.17 8.69
C TRP A 97 -2.98 -10.45 10.06
N GLU A 98 -1.70 -10.79 10.05
CA GLU A 98 -0.91 -11.07 11.24
C GLU A 98 0.30 -10.14 11.30
N MET A 99 0.47 -9.42 12.41
CA MET A 99 1.73 -8.72 12.68
C MET A 99 2.79 -9.75 13.07
N ARG A 100 3.85 -9.88 12.27
CA ARG A 100 4.91 -10.88 12.51
C ARG A 100 6.26 -10.30 12.91
N VAL A 101 6.55 -9.06 12.50
CA VAL A 101 7.83 -8.41 12.81
C VAL A 101 7.58 -6.97 13.23
N ASP A 102 8.17 -6.58 14.36
CA ASP A 102 8.33 -5.20 14.81
C ASP A 102 9.79 -5.03 15.26
N ASN A 103 10.56 -4.24 14.52
CA ASN A 103 11.98 -4.01 14.84
C ASN A 103 12.22 -2.65 15.52
N GLY A 104 11.17 -1.99 15.99
CA GLY A 104 11.24 -0.65 16.59
C GLY A 104 11.30 0.51 15.59
N TRP A 105 11.50 0.22 14.30
CA TRP A 105 11.51 1.21 13.21
C TRP A 105 10.41 0.95 12.18
N MET A 106 10.15 -0.32 11.92
CA MET A 106 9.21 -0.80 10.92
C MET A 106 8.38 -1.95 11.49
N ARG A 107 7.12 -1.99 11.08
CA ARG A 107 6.18 -3.07 11.38
C ARG A 107 5.78 -3.78 10.10
N TYR A 108 5.74 -5.10 10.17
CA TYR A 108 5.39 -5.98 9.06
C TYR A 108 4.14 -6.79 9.43
N TRP A 109 3.13 -6.67 8.58
CA TRP A 109 1.93 -7.47 8.60
C TRP A 109 1.90 -8.38 7.39
N PHE A 110 1.44 -9.60 7.58
CA PHE A 110 1.37 -10.61 6.53
C PHE A 110 -0.06 -11.09 6.43
N ASN A 111 -0.54 -11.23 5.19
CA ASN A 111 -1.75 -11.94 4.85
C ASN A 111 -1.37 -13.20 4.07
N PRO A 112 -1.27 -14.36 4.74
CA PRO A 112 -0.92 -15.64 4.11
C PRO A 112 -1.91 -16.11 3.06
N SER A 113 -3.18 -15.73 3.19
CA SER A 113 -4.23 -16.19 2.28
C SER A 113 -4.10 -15.55 0.90
N ASP A 114 -3.75 -14.27 0.88
CA ASP A 114 -3.60 -13.48 -0.35
C ASP A 114 -2.12 -13.32 -0.78
N GLU A 115 -1.18 -13.86 0.01
CA GLU A 115 0.27 -13.78 -0.21
C GLU A 115 0.81 -12.35 -0.36
N VAL A 116 0.26 -11.44 0.47
CA VAL A 116 0.64 -10.02 0.51
C VAL A 116 1.18 -9.66 1.89
N ALA A 117 2.26 -8.88 1.92
CA ALA A 117 2.80 -8.27 3.12
C ALA A 117 2.63 -6.75 3.07
N MET A 118 2.23 -6.16 4.18
CA MET A 118 2.22 -4.72 4.38
C MET A 118 3.36 -4.33 5.32
N VAL A 119 4.09 -3.29 4.95
CA VAL A 119 5.14 -2.73 5.78
C VAL A 119 4.95 -1.22 5.93
N TYR A 120 5.19 -0.72 7.14
CA TYR A 120 5.14 0.71 7.42
C TYR A 120 6.12 1.08 8.52
N GLY A 121 6.61 2.32 8.47
CA GLY A 121 7.42 2.88 9.56
C GLY A 121 6.57 3.10 10.81
N VAL A 122 7.18 3.14 12.00
CA VAL A 122 6.46 3.31 13.28
C VAL A 122 5.46 4.47 13.32
N HIS A 123 5.67 5.50 12.51
CA HIS A 123 4.75 6.64 12.41
C HIS A 123 3.42 6.32 11.71
N GLY A 124 3.27 5.22 10.97
CA GLY A 124 2.02 4.84 10.29
C GLY A 124 1.65 5.69 9.07
N ASP A 125 2.59 6.50 8.61
CA ASP A 125 2.35 7.53 7.60
C ASP A 125 2.57 7.01 6.18
N VAL A 126 3.65 6.26 6.02
CA VAL A 126 4.11 5.65 4.78
C VAL A 126 3.89 4.15 4.84
N ILE A 127 3.14 3.61 3.88
CA ILE A 127 2.70 2.22 3.84
C ILE A 127 3.07 1.63 2.49
N ARG A 128 3.69 0.45 2.48
CA ARG A 128 3.97 -0.32 1.27
C ARG A 128 3.36 -1.70 1.36
N PHE A 129 2.67 -2.12 0.31
CA PHE A 129 2.20 -3.48 0.11
C PHE A 129 3.11 -4.17 -0.90
N ASN A 130 3.51 -5.39 -0.59
CA ASN A 130 4.34 -6.23 -1.44
C ASN A 130 3.65 -7.58 -1.57
N GLN A 131 3.46 -8.05 -2.79
CA GLN A 131 3.18 -9.46 -2.97
C GLN A 131 4.46 -10.23 -2.58
N TYR A 132 4.36 -11.45 -2.06
CA TYR A 132 5.53 -12.30 -1.79
C TYR A 132 5.42 -13.70 -2.35
N ARG A 133 4.36 -13.97 -3.13
CA ARG A 133 4.31 -15.14 -4.01
C ARG A 133 5.52 -15.14 -4.94
N GLU A 134 6.17 -16.29 -5.09
CA GLU A 134 7.06 -16.57 -6.20
C GLU A 134 6.24 -16.66 -7.48
N VAL A 135 6.49 -15.77 -8.45
CA VAL A 135 5.96 -15.96 -9.79
C VAL A 135 6.69 -17.17 -10.37
N SER A 136 6.05 -18.34 -10.36
CA SER A 136 6.54 -19.49 -11.10
C SER A 136 6.51 -19.12 -12.58
N ALA A 137 7.67 -19.05 -13.22
CA ALA A 137 7.74 -18.94 -14.67
C ALA A 137 7.18 -20.23 -15.27
N GLU A 138 6.02 -20.16 -15.92
CA GLU A 138 5.51 -21.21 -16.81
C GLU A 138 6.29 -21.21 -18.14
#